data_AF-A0A3A8F9X5-F1
#
_entry.id   AF-A0A3A8F9X5-F1
#
_cell.length_a   1.000
_cell.length_b   1.000
_cell.length_c   1.000
_cell.angle_alpha   90.00
_cell.angle_beta   90.00
_cell.angle_gamma   90.00
#
_symmetry.space_group_name_H-M   'P 1'
#
loop_
_entity.id
_entity.type
_entity.pdbx_description
1 polymer ?
#
loop_
_entity_poly.entity_id
_entity_poly.type
_entity_poly.pdbx_seq_one_letter_code
_entity_poly.pdbx_strand_id
1 'polypeptide(L)'
;MKKLEAFLINLFMWGESCSANGIRDTTIIQCEGFIFEFKQHNIHLKQNESLNKTIITTTITVRDIVNEQVSQVLEIIDNLCCLLSFAQQSLVHRCGHKIGSVEHGTNCSGIVINPPANIIESRGEKIRDFIEQVYPTFKELKSSRQLPVVFGYLCEAKRGSLALEASLILHYVLIENLKHTFAQDKGFKLKDGKYSHPQYPPQDYHCKNKEEYCFDEYLGKYIHKLYGKCGSAEMTRRMFEANGINRNSEAIKITLNKRNTMIHEGVLLPVGDPNYFEQAYQDFCAVNDLIKEYLLRVLGYKGKYFLNKDRFTPSGIVK
;
A
#
# COMPACT_ATOMS: atom_id res chain seq x y z
N MET A 1 -10.97 34.25 6.59
CA MET A 1 -10.18 33.06 6.93
C MET A 1 -10.99 32.19 7.86
N LYS A 2 -11.10 30.89 7.57
CA LYS A 2 -11.91 29.95 8.33
C LYS A 2 -11.04 28.85 8.93
N LYS A 3 -11.54 28.26 10.02
CA LYS A 3 -11.03 27.02 10.59
C LYS A 3 -11.85 25.86 10.03
N LEU A 4 -11.16 24.85 9.50
CA LEU A 4 -11.74 23.57 9.13
C LEU A 4 -11.27 22.50 10.11
N GLU A 5 -12.22 21.71 10.59
CA GLU A 5 -11.97 20.53 11.41
C GLU A 5 -12.46 19.32 10.64
N ALA A 6 -11.63 18.29 10.48
CA ALA A 6 -12.05 17.01 9.92
C ALA A 6 -11.96 15.93 10.99
N PHE A 7 -12.92 15.02 11.00
CA PHE A 7 -13.01 13.93 11.96
C PHE A 7 -12.57 12.63 11.30
N LEU A 8 -11.62 11.94 11.92
CA LEU A 8 -11.06 10.69 11.42
C LEU A 8 -11.47 9.52 12.30
N ILE A 9 -11.64 8.37 11.68
CA ILE A 9 -11.84 7.08 12.35
C ILE A 9 -10.59 6.20 12.24
N ASN A 10 -10.40 5.36 13.26
CA ASN A 10 -9.44 4.24 13.29
C ASN A 10 -7.95 4.58 13.08
N LEU A 11 -7.53 5.80 13.43
CA LEU A 11 -6.12 6.19 13.45
C LEU A 11 -5.58 6.04 14.88
N PHE A 12 -4.58 5.17 15.05
CA PHE A 12 -3.95 4.88 16.34
C PHE A 12 -2.48 5.31 16.28
N MET A 13 -2.22 6.58 16.58
CA MET A 13 -0.86 7.13 16.62
C MET A 13 -0.62 7.95 17.89
N TRP A 14 0.65 8.20 18.20
CA TRP A 14 1.04 9.08 19.31
C TRP A 14 1.48 10.44 18.79
N GLY A 15 1.18 11.49 19.55
CA GLY A 15 1.64 12.84 19.26
C GLY A 15 3.14 13.02 19.47
N GLU A 16 3.67 14.10 18.93
CA GLU A 16 5.01 14.61 19.19
C GLU A 16 5.01 15.67 20.30
N SER A 17 4.00 16.53 20.27
CA SER A 17 3.84 17.63 21.22
C SER A 17 2.68 17.37 22.18
N CYS A 18 2.79 17.95 23.37
CA CYS A 18 1.74 17.88 24.37
C CYS A 18 0.64 18.90 24.10
N SER A 19 -0.63 18.50 24.21
CA SER A 19 -1.71 19.47 24.41
C SER A 19 -1.61 20.11 25.79
N ALA A 20 -2.49 21.09 26.07
CA ALA A 20 -2.55 21.82 27.34
C ALA A 20 -2.62 20.92 28.60
N ASN A 21 -3.03 19.65 28.45
CA ASN A 21 -3.13 18.67 29.53
C ASN A 21 -1.82 17.88 29.76
N GLY A 22 -0.72 18.21 29.07
CA GLY A 22 0.56 17.51 29.21
C GLY A 22 0.65 16.17 28.47
N ILE A 23 -0.37 15.79 27.71
CA ILE A 23 -0.49 14.53 26.99
C ILE A 23 0.05 14.68 25.57
N ARG A 24 0.99 13.83 25.14
CA ARG A 24 1.54 13.79 23.77
C ARG A 24 0.53 13.25 22.76
N ASP A 25 -0.41 14.10 22.36
CA ASP A 25 -1.57 13.77 21.51
C ASP A 25 -1.57 14.51 20.17
N THR A 26 -0.62 15.41 19.94
CA THR A 26 -0.62 16.32 18.80
C THR A 26 0.55 16.07 17.86
N THR A 27 0.28 15.98 16.56
CA THR A 27 1.26 15.87 15.48
C THR A 27 0.96 16.90 14.40
N ILE A 28 1.98 17.59 13.90
CA ILE A 28 1.82 18.59 12.84
C ILE A 28 2.45 18.02 11.56
N ILE A 29 1.70 18.01 10.47
CA ILE A 29 2.18 17.58 9.15
C ILE A 29 2.01 18.74 8.17
N GLN A 30 3.07 19.06 7.43
CA GLN A 30 3.01 20.05 6.36
C GLN A 30 2.81 19.35 5.02
N CYS A 31 1.79 19.76 4.27
CA CYS A 31 1.48 19.12 2.99
C CYS A 31 0.79 20.10 2.03
N GLU A 32 1.27 20.18 0.79
CA GLU A 32 0.75 21.06 -0.27
C GLU A 32 0.59 22.53 0.16
N GLY A 33 1.49 23.03 1.01
CA GLY A 33 1.44 24.41 1.51
C GLY A 33 0.45 24.65 2.66
N PHE A 34 -0.24 23.61 3.14
CA PHE A 34 -1.10 23.66 4.31
C PHE A 34 -0.45 23.00 5.52
N ILE A 35 -0.89 23.41 6.71
CA ILE A 35 -0.48 22.83 7.99
C ILE A 35 -1.67 22.05 8.55
N PHE A 36 -1.48 20.75 8.73
CA PHE A 36 -2.48 19.84 9.30
C PHE A 36 -2.09 19.48 10.73
N GLU A 37 -2.87 19.97 11.70
CA GLU A 37 -2.71 19.63 13.11
C GLU A 37 -3.58 18.41 13.45
N PHE A 38 -2.95 17.26 13.63
CA PHE A 38 -3.61 16.02 14.06
C PHE A 38 -3.66 15.96 15.57
N LYS A 39 -4.86 15.90 16.14
CA LYS A 39 -5.08 15.75 17.58
C LYS A 39 -5.80 14.45 17.89
N GLN A 40 -5.11 13.56 18.61
CA GLN A 40 -5.66 12.29 19.08
C GLN A 40 -6.66 12.51 20.22
N HIS A 41 -7.84 11.88 20.14
CA HIS A 41 -8.86 12.00 21.19
C HIS A 41 -8.50 11.20 22.44
N ASN A 42 -7.85 10.05 22.26
CA ASN A 42 -7.39 9.20 23.34
C ASN A 42 -6.14 8.41 22.93
N ILE A 43 -4.98 8.81 23.42
CA ILE A 43 -3.69 8.15 23.12
C ILE A 43 -3.51 6.79 23.82
N HIS A 44 -4.35 6.50 24.81
CA HIS A 44 -4.32 5.24 25.57
C HIS A 44 -5.33 4.23 25.04
N LEU A 45 -6.15 4.61 24.04
CA LEU A 45 -7.11 3.71 23.42
C LEU A 45 -6.36 2.57 22.74
N LYS A 46 -6.64 1.34 23.18
CA LYS A 46 -6.04 0.17 22.53
C LYS A 46 -6.89 -0.26 21.34
N GLN A 47 -6.21 -0.64 20.26
CA GLN A 47 -6.85 -1.07 19.02
C GLN A 47 -7.72 -2.31 19.22
N ASN A 48 -7.28 -3.25 20.09
CA ASN A 48 -8.03 -4.46 20.42
C ASN A 48 -9.36 -4.18 21.17
N GLU A 49 -9.47 -3.10 21.94
CA GLU A 49 -10.70 -2.68 22.65
C GLU A 49 -11.75 -2.08 21.70
N SER A 50 -11.32 -1.77 20.47
CA SER A 50 -12.08 -1.07 19.44
C SER A 50 -12.40 -1.95 18.23
N LEU A 51 -12.05 -3.25 18.28
CA LEU A 51 -12.32 -4.20 17.20
C LEU A 51 -13.79 -4.18 16.77
N ASN A 52 -14.02 -4.15 15.46
CA ASN A 52 -15.36 -4.13 14.86
C ASN A 52 -16.22 -2.92 15.24
N LYS A 53 -15.62 -1.85 15.76
CA LYS A 53 -16.29 -0.56 16.02
C LYS A 53 -15.77 0.49 15.03
N THR A 54 -16.60 1.51 14.80
CA THR A 54 -16.19 2.75 14.15
C THR A 54 -16.08 3.82 15.23
N ILE A 55 -14.87 4.30 15.49
CA ILE A 55 -14.60 5.26 16.56
C ILE A 55 -13.87 6.45 15.97
N ILE A 56 -14.37 7.66 16.27
CA ILE A 56 -13.64 8.89 15.97
C ILE A 56 -12.43 8.93 16.90
N THR A 57 -11.25 8.88 16.30
CA THR A 57 -9.96 8.75 17.01
C THR A 57 -9.15 10.03 16.94
N THR A 58 -9.37 10.84 15.91
CA THR A 58 -8.54 12.01 15.65
C THR A 58 -9.37 13.15 15.06
N THR A 59 -9.03 14.37 15.43
CA THR A 59 -9.45 15.59 14.73
C THR A 59 -8.25 16.18 14.01
N ILE A 60 -8.40 16.47 12.71
CA ILE A 60 -7.45 17.30 11.97
C ILE A 60 -7.96 18.74 11.99
N THR A 61 -7.12 19.69 12.38
CA THR A 61 -7.40 21.12 12.26
C THR A 61 -6.53 21.74 11.17
N VAL A 62 -7.18 22.49 10.27
CA VAL A 62 -6.52 23.36 9.27
C VAL A 62 -7.04 24.77 9.46
N ARG A 63 -6.11 25.73 9.55
CA ARG A 63 -6.41 27.15 9.80
C ARG A 63 -6.20 27.97 8.53
N ASP A 64 -6.76 29.17 8.56
CA ASP A 64 -6.51 30.22 7.56
C ASP A 64 -6.92 29.87 6.13
N ILE A 65 -7.92 29.00 5.97
CA ILE A 65 -8.44 28.62 4.65
C ILE A 65 -9.54 29.57 4.15
N VAL A 66 -9.65 29.71 2.83
CA VAL A 66 -10.81 30.34 2.16
C VAL A 66 -11.78 29.26 1.65
N ASN A 67 -13.02 29.65 1.31
CA ASN A 67 -14.08 28.68 0.94
C ASN A 67 -13.71 27.87 -0.30
N GLU A 68 -13.02 28.50 -1.24
CA GLU A 68 -12.60 27.94 -2.52
C GLU A 68 -11.55 26.82 -2.32
N GLN A 69 -10.83 26.83 -1.20
CA GLN A 69 -9.82 25.84 -0.86
C GLN A 69 -10.39 24.63 -0.09
N VAL A 70 -11.64 24.69 0.39
CA VAL A 70 -12.22 23.64 1.24
C VAL A 70 -12.17 22.27 0.56
N SER A 71 -12.63 22.19 -0.70
CA SER A 71 -12.63 20.92 -1.44
C SER A 71 -11.22 20.35 -1.63
N GLN A 72 -10.24 21.21 -1.91
CA GLN A 72 -8.83 20.82 -2.03
C GLN A 72 -8.29 20.29 -0.70
N VAL A 73 -8.53 20.99 0.41
CA VAL A 73 -8.07 20.59 1.75
C VAL A 73 -8.69 19.25 2.16
N LEU A 74 -9.97 19.03 1.88
CA LEU A 74 -10.63 17.75 2.14
C LEU A 74 -10.04 16.61 1.29
N GLU A 75 -9.72 16.86 0.02
CA GLU A 75 -9.04 15.87 -0.83
C GLU A 75 -7.64 15.53 -0.30
N ILE A 76 -6.89 16.53 0.17
CA ILE A 76 -5.60 16.29 0.81
C ILE A 76 -5.78 15.41 2.04
N ILE A 77 -6.77 15.70 2.90
CA ILE A 77 -7.07 14.88 4.08
C ILE A 77 -7.42 13.43 3.68
N ASP A 78 -8.19 13.23 2.62
CA ASP A 78 -8.52 11.88 2.14
C ASP A 78 -7.29 11.14 1.60
N ASN A 79 -6.37 11.86 0.96
CA ASN A 79 -5.06 11.32 0.53
C ASN A 79 -4.20 10.92 1.74
N LEU A 80 -4.16 11.77 2.78
CA LEU A 80 -3.47 11.46 4.04
C LEU A 80 -4.08 10.22 4.71
N CYS A 81 -5.41 10.11 4.78
CA CYS A 81 -6.11 8.92 5.27
C CYS A 81 -5.68 7.65 4.54
N CYS A 82 -5.53 7.73 3.20
CA CYS A 82 -5.12 6.61 2.37
C CYS A 82 -3.69 6.14 2.72
N LEU A 83 -2.74 7.07 2.82
CA LEU A 83 -1.37 6.78 3.23
C LEU A 83 -1.27 6.26 4.66
N LEU A 84 -2.04 6.84 5.58
CA LEU A 84 -2.12 6.38 6.97
C LEU A 84 -2.72 4.98 7.06
N SER A 85 -3.68 4.65 6.19
CA SER A 85 -4.24 3.30 6.14
C SER A 85 -3.19 2.26 5.76
N PHE A 86 -2.35 2.59 4.77
CA PHE A 86 -1.20 1.77 4.43
C PHE A 86 -0.21 1.67 5.60
N ALA A 87 0.21 2.79 6.16
CA ALA A 87 1.22 2.87 7.23
C ALA A 87 0.78 2.12 8.51
N GLN A 88 -0.48 2.26 8.91
CA GLN A 88 -1.05 1.67 10.13
C GLN A 88 -1.79 0.35 9.88
N GLN A 89 -1.86 -0.13 8.63
CA GLN A 89 -2.50 -1.40 8.27
C GLN A 89 -3.93 -1.53 8.83
N SER A 90 -4.65 -0.41 8.84
CA SER A 90 -6.00 -0.22 9.37
C SER A 90 -6.75 0.75 8.47
N LEU A 91 -8.07 0.62 8.33
CA LEU A 91 -8.86 1.51 7.48
C LEU A 91 -9.09 2.85 8.16
N VAL A 92 -8.24 3.83 7.84
CA VAL A 92 -8.33 5.23 8.30
C VAL A 92 -9.15 6.02 7.29
N HIS A 93 -10.20 6.69 7.76
CA HIS A 93 -11.09 7.48 6.91
C HIS A 93 -11.54 8.76 7.59
N ARG A 94 -11.85 9.77 6.78
CA ARG A 94 -12.59 10.95 7.20
C ARG A 94 -14.08 10.62 7.25
N CYS A 95 -14.69 10.75 8.43
CA CYS A 95 -16.12 10.49 8.65
C CYS A 95 -16.99 11.74 8.61
N GLY A 96 -16.36 12.92 8.66
CA GLY A 96 -17.07 14.19 8.62
C GLY A 96 -16.11 15.37 8.69
N HIS A 97 -16.66 16.56 8.56
CA HIS A 97 -15.92 17.80 8.74
C HIS A 97 -16.83 18.93 9.23
N LYS A 98 -16.22 19.96 9.79
CA LYS A 98 -16.88 21.15 10.34
C LYS A 98 -16.16 22.40 9.86
N ILE A 99 -16.94 23.40 9.44
CA ILE A 99 -16.46 24.71 8.99
C ILE A 99 -17.24 25.77 9.75
N GLY A 100 -16.58 26.47 10.67
CA GLY A 100 -17.26 27.38 11.59
C GLY A 100 -18.27 26.61 12.47
N SER A 101 -19.56 26.93 12.36
CA SER A 101 -20.64 26.25 13.08
C SER A 101 -21.31 25.12 12.29
N VAL A 102 -21.02 24.98 11.00
CA VAL A 102 -21.68 24.01 10.13
C VAL A 102 -20.90 22.70 10.12
N GLU A 103 -21.57 21.60 10.43
CA GLU A 103 -21.02 20.25 10.45
C GLU A 103 -21.65 19.39 9.35
N HIS A 104 -20.81 18.62 8.67
CA HIS A 104 -21.18 17.71 7.60
C HIS A 104 -20.68 16.31 7.94
N GLY A 105 -21.62 15.38 8.13
CA GLY A 105 -21.31 13.96 8.29
C GLY A 105 -21.21 13.25 6.93
N THR A 106 -20.46 12.16 6.89
CA THR A 106 -20.42 11.24 5.75
C THR A 106 -20.63 9.82 6.28
N ASN A 107 -21.54 9.08 5.65
CA ASN A 107 -21.71 7.67 5.98
C ASN A 107 -20.40 6.93 5.64
N CYS A 108 -19.73 6.43 6.66
CA CYS A 108 -18.52 5.64 6.51
C CYS A 108 -18.64 4.38 7.38
N SER A 109 -18.18 3.26 6.84
CA SER A 109 -17.95 2.04 7.60
C SER A 109 -16.45 1.83 7.61
N GLY A 110 -15.85 2.00 8.77
CA GLY A 110 -14.46 1.62 8.99
C GLY A 110 -14.42 0.70 10.18
N ILE A 111 -14.13 -0.57 9.93
CA ILE A 111 -13.90 -1.55 10.99
C ILE A 111 -12.45 -1.42 11.42
N VAL A 112 -12.22 -1.23 12.72
CA VAL A 112 -10.86 -1.36 13.28
C VAL A 112 -10.39 -2.79 13.08
N ILE A 113 -9.33 -2.92 12.28
CA ILE A 113 -8.53 -4.14 12.14
C ILE A 113 -7.41 -4.04 13.18
N ASN A 114 -7.05 -5.14 13.86
CA ASN A 114 -5.93 -5.17 14.79
C ASN A 114 -4.75 -5.89 14.12
N PRO A 115 -3.97 -5.21 13.27
CA PRO A 115 -2.85 -5.83 12.59
C PRO A 115 -1.79 -6.23 13.63
N PRO A 116 -1.06 -7.34 13.43
CA PRO A 116 -0.01 -7.76 14.35
C PRO A 116 1.14 -6.73 14.44
N ALA A 117 1.36 -5.96 13.37
CA ALA A 117 2.28 -4.84 13.33
C ALA A 117 1.86 -3.82 12.25
N ASN A 118 2.10 -2.54 12.54
CA ASN A 118 2.05 -1.44 11.58
C ASN A 118 3.22 -1.53 10.60
N ILE A 119 3.16 -0.90 9.43
CA ILE A 119 4.33 -0.81 8.52
C ILE A 119 5.31 0.25 9.05
N ILE A 120 4.76 1.41 9.40
CA ILE A 120 5.51 2.55 9.95
C ILE A 120 5.17 2.67 11.44
N GLU A 121 6.20 3.00 12.22
CA GLU A 121 6.04 3.22 13.65
C GLU A 121 5.00 4.31 13.95
N SER A 122 4.13 4.07 14.93
CA SER A 122 3.00 4.96 15.26
C SER A 122 3.38 6.25 15.98
N ARG A 123 4.68 6.53 16.20
CA ARG A 123 5.14 7.82 16.74
C ARG A 123 4.90 8.92 15.71
N GLY A 124 4.35 10.05 16.15
CA GLY A 124 4.00 11.18 15.30
C GLY A 124 5.14 11.63 14.38
N GLU A 125 6.36 11.69 14.92
CA GLU A 125 7.57 12.02 14.16
C GLU A 125 7.75 11.09 12.96
N LYS A 126 7.65 9.77 13.18
CA LYS A 126 7.85 8.76 12.13
C LYS A 126 6.73 8.76 11.10
N ILE A 127 5.50 9.05 11.54
CA ILE A 127 4.36 9.22 10.63
C ILE A 127 4.51 10.49 9.79
N ARG A 128 4.90 11.62 10.38
CA ARG A 128 5.20 12.85 9.65
C ARG A 128 6.30 12.60 8.63
N ASP A 129 7.44 12.07 9.06
CA ASP A 129 8.60 11.80 8.19
C ASP A 129 8.19 10.93 6.99
N PHE A 130 7.38 9.89 7.23
CA PHE A 130 6.83 9.04 6.17
C PHE A 130 5.93 9.81 5.21
N ILE A 131 4.91 10.51 5.73
CA ILE A 131 3.92 11.22 4.92
C ILE A 131 4.59 12.29 4.05
N GLU A 132 5.40 13.16 4.66
CA GLU A 132 6.04 14.27 3.95
C GLU A 132 6.99 13.79 2.86
N GLN A 133 7.63 12.63 3.05
CA GLN A 133 8.50 12.02 2.05
C GLN A 133 7.72 11.42 0.87
N VAL A 134 6.64 10.68 1.14
CA VAL A 134 5.97 9.87 0.09
C VAL A 134 4.82 10.58 -0.61
N TYR A 135 4.29 11.67 -0.04
CA TYR A 135 3.09 12.33 -0.54
C TYR A 135 3.19 12.78 -2.02
N PRO A 136 4.28 13.40 -2.49
CA PRO A 136 4.39 13.84 -3.88
C PRO A 136 4.23 12.66 -4.86
N THR A 137 5.00 11.59 -4.65
CA THR A 137 4.95 10.36 -5.46
C THR A 137 3.59 9.68 -5.36
N PHE A 138 2.99 9.64 -4.15
CA PHE A 138 1.65 9.10 -3.96
C PHE A 138 0.63 9.85 -4.82
N LYS A 139 0.66 11.19 -4.84
CA LYS A 139 -0.28 11.99 -5.61
C LYS A 139 -0.17 11.72 -7.11
N GLU A 140 1.06 11.62 -7.63
CA GLU A 140 1.31 11.30 -9.05
C GLU A 140 0.80 9.91 -9.43
N LEU A 141 0.99 8.93 -8.54
CA LEU A 141 0.70 7.53 -8.81
C LEU A 141 -0.70 7.07 -8.38
N LYS A 142 -1.40 7.82 -7.52
CA LYS A 142 -2.67 7.44 -6.87
C LYS A 142 -3.66 6.80 -7.84
N SER A 143 -3.92 7.47 -8.96
CA SER A 143 -4.91 7.06 -9.94
C SER A 143 -4.39 5.99 -10.90
N SER A 144 -3.20 6.19 -11.49
CA SER A 144 -2.63 5.28 -12.50
C SER A 144 -2.26 3.91 -11.91
N ARG A 145 -1.86 3.88 -10.64
CA ARG A 145 -1.50 2.68 -9.89
C ARG A 145 -2.63 2.14 -9.01
N GLN A 146 -3.78 2.81 -8.99
CA GLN A 146 -4.95 2.47 -8.15
C GLN A 146 -4.59 2.27 -6.66
N LEU A 147 -3.71 3.11 -6.12
CA LEU A 147 -3.16 2.93 -4.76
C LEU A 147 -4.24 2.83 -3.66
N PRO A 148 -5.35 3.58 -3.69
CA PRO A 148 -6.41 3.40 -2.69
C PRO A 148 -7.01 2.00 -2.65
N VAL A 149 -7.19 1.36 -3.83
CA VAL A 149 -7.70 -0.01 -3.93
C VAL A 149 -6.67 -1.00 -3.40
N VAL A 150 -5.41 -0.82 -3.77
CA VAL A 150 -4.28 -1.65 -3.31
C VAL A 150 -4.16 -1.61 -1.79
N PHE A 151 -4.18 -0.42 -1.18
CA PHE A 151 -4.09 -0.27 0.28
C PHE A 151 -5.31 -0.85 0.98
N GLY A 152 -6.50 -0.69 0.39
CA GLY A 152 -7.73 -1.33 0.87
C GLY A 152 -7.59 -2.85 0.94
N TYR A 153 -7.16 -3.51 -0.14
CA TYR A 153 -6.93 -4.96 -0.14
C TYR A 153 -5.87 -5.40 0.86
N LEU A 154 -4.80 -4.62 1.02
CA LEU A 154 -3.75 -4.93 1.98
C LEU A 154 -4.27 -4.90 3.43
N CYS A 155 -5.09 -3.90 3.77
CA CYS A 155 -5.76 -3.84 5.07
C CYS A 155 -6.75 -5.00 5.24
N GLU A 156 -7.58 -5.28 4.23
CA GLU A 156 -8.58 -6.34 4.28
C GLU A 156 -7.97 -7.73 4.46
N ALA A 157 -6.84 -8.00 3.82
CA ALA A 157 -6.12 -9.26 3.99
C ALA A 157 -5.63 -9.50 5.43
N LYS A 158 -5.64 -8.48 6.29
CA LYS A 158 -5.32 -8.59 7.72
C LYS A 158 -6.53 -8.69 8.64
N ARG A 159 -7.74 -8.75 8.09
CA ARG A 159 -8.96 -8.89 8.89
C ARG A 159 -8.94 -10.24 9.62
N GLY A 160 -8.91 -10.21 10.95
CA GLY A 160 -8.76 -11.40 11.79
C GLY A 160 -9.89 -12.44 11.69
N SER A 161 -11.00 -12.12 11.02
CA SER A 161 -12.10 -13.06 10.75
C SER A 161 -11.92 -13.87 9.47
N LEU A 162 -10.89 -13.59 8.66
CA LEU A 162 -10.64 -14.30 7.41
C LEU A 162 -9.83 -15.58 7.66
N ALA A 163 -10.12 -16.61 6.88
CA ALA A 163 -9.22 -17.75 6.72
C ALA A 163 -7.89 -17.28 6.09
N LEU A 164 -6.79 -17.96 6.40
CA LEU A 164 -5.47 -17.58 5.88
C LEU A 164 -5.41 -17.67 4.35
N GLU A 165 -6.17 -18.59 3.75
CA GLU A 165 -6.27 -18.78 2.29
C GLU A 165 -6.93 -17.57 1.66
N ALA A 166 -8.04 -17.10 2.23
CA ALA A 166 -8.71 -15.89 1.74
C ALA A 166 -7.78 -14.68 1.82
N SER A 167 -7.00 -14.59 2.90
CA SER A 167 -6.00 -13.54 3.09
C SER A 167 -4.88 -13.63 2.04
N LEU A 168 -4.41 -14.83 1.72
CA LEU A 168 -3.42 -15.08 0.66
C LEU A 168 -3.97 -14.77 -0.74
N ILE A 169 -5.21 -15.16 -1.03
CA ILE A 169 -5.90 -14.82 -2.28
C ILE A 169 -5.92 -13.31 -2.48
N LEU A 170 -6.26 -12.53 -1.43
CA LEU A 170 -6.25 -11.07 -1.51
C LEU A 170 -4.86 -10.51 -1.84
N HIS A 171 -3.79 -11.04 -1.26
CA HIS A 171 -2.41 -10.65 -1.62
C HIS A 171 -2.05 -11.02 -3.07
N TYR A 172 -2.48 -12.17 -3.56
CA TYR A 172 -2.25 -12.57 -4.94
C TYR A 172 -3.04 -11.73 -5.95
N VAL A 173 -4.27 -11.38 -5.62
CA VAL A 173 -5.07 -10.41 -6.39
C VAL A 173 -4.38 -9.04 -6.40
N LEU A 174 -3.81 -8.63 -5.26
CA LEU A 174 -3.05 -7.38 -5.16
C LEU A 174 -1.82 -7.40 -6.09
N ILE A 175 -1.04 -8.49 -6.13
CA ILE A 175 0.09 -8.63 -7.07
C ILE A 175 -0.39 -8.54 -8.53
N GLU A 176 -1.51 -9.16 -8.86
CA GLU A 176 -2.10 -9.08 -10.19
C GLU A 176 -2.50 -7.64 -10.56
N ASN A 177 -3.11 -6.90 -9.64
CA ASN A 177 -3.45 -5.49 -9.82
C ASN A 177 -2.20 -4.62 -10.03
N LEU A 178 -1.18 -4.78 -9.18
CA LEU A 178 0.08 -4.03 -9.27
C LEU A 178 0.81 -4.28 -10.59
N LYS A 179 0.79 -5.52 -11.07
CA LYS A 179 1.37 -5.93 -12.36
C LYS A 179 0.58 -5.34 -13.52
N HIS A 180 -0.75 -5.40 -13.45
CA HIS A 180 -1.62 -4.86 -14.49
C HIS A 180 -1.42 -3.34 -14.66
N THR A 181 -1.49 -2.60 -13.56
CA THR A 181 -1.26 -1.15 -13.57
C THR A 181 0.18 -0.80 -13.97
N PHE A 182 1.15 -1.71 -13.75
CA PHE A 182 2.56 -1.50 -14.16
C PHE A 182 2.73 -1.64 -15.65
N ALA A 183 2.15 -2.69 -16.20
CA ALA A 183 2.11 -2.89 -17.63
C ALA A 183 1.45 -1.69 -18.33
N GLN A 184 0.34 -1.18 -17.80
CA GLN A 184 -0.36 -0.01 -18.36
C GLN A 184 0.50 1.26 -18.29
N ASP A 185 1.08 1.56 -17.12
CA ASP A 185 1.98 2.72 -16.93
C ASP A 185 3.17 2.68 -17.90
N LYS A 186 3.71 1.48 -18.17
CA LYS A 186 4.81 1.26 -19.11
C LYS A 186 4.36 1.03 -20.56
N GLY A 187 3.11 1.30 -20.91
CA GLY A 187 2.62 1.26 -22.31
C GLY A 187 2.41 -0.14 -22.90
N PHE A 188 2.45 -1.21 -22.10
CA PHE A 188 2.14 -2.56 -22.55
C PHE A 188 0.63 -2.76 -22.77
N LYS A 189 0.31 -3.56 -23.78
CA LYS A 189 -1.04 -4.08 -24.04
C LYS A 189 -1.10 -5.56 -23.68
N LEU A 190 -2.14 -5.95 -22.94
CA LEU A 190 -2.43 -7.36 -22.63
C LEU A 190 -3.39 -7.92 -23.69
N LYS A 191 -2.98 -9.00 -24.35
CA LYS A 191 -3.82 -9.76 -25.28
C LYS A 191 -3.52 -11.25 -25.13
N ASP A 192 -4.56 -12.06 -25.00
CA ASP A 192 -4.45 -13.53 -24.88
C ASP A 192 -3.46 -13.98 -23.78
N GLY A 193 -3.50 -13.31 -22.62
CA GLY A 193 -2.62 -13.61 -21.48
C GLY A 193 -1.15 -13.21 -21.67
N LYS A 194 -0.79 -12.52 -22.77
CA LYS A 194 0.56 -12.06 -23.07
C LYS A 194 0.61 -10.53 -23.14
N TYR A 195 1.67 -9.95 -22.59
CA TYR A 195 1.96 -8.53 -22.64
C TYR A 195 2.83 -8.22 -23.86
N SER A 196 2.52 -7.12 -24.55
CA SER A 196 3.31 -6.65 -25.70
C SER A 196 3.35 -5.12 -25.74
N HIS A 197 4.49 -4.55 -26.11
CA HIS A 197 4.65 -3.11 -26.22
C HIS A 197 4.57 -2.67 -27.69
N PRO A 198 3.65 -1.76 -28.08
CA PRO A 198 3.46 -1.38 -29.49
C PRO A 198 4.71 -0.78 -30.16
N GLN A 199 5.53 -0.06 -29.40
CA GLN A 199 6.75 0.57 -29.91
C GLN A 199 7.94 -0.41 -30.02
N TYR A 200 7.85 -1.60 -29.39
CA TYR A 200 8.93 -2.59 -29.40
C TYR A 200 8.41 -3.95 -29.90
N PRO A 201 7.91 -4.04 -31.14
CA PRO A 201 7.44 -5.29 -31.70
C PRO A 201 8.61 -6.28 -31.91
N PRO A 202 8.34 -7.61 -31.90
CA PRO A 202 9.31 -8.61 -32.31
C PRO A 202 9.83 -8.35 -33.74
N GLN A 203 11.13 -8.52 -33.96
CA GLN A 203 11.81 -8.23 -35.22
C GLN A 203 12.31 -9.51 -35.90
N ASP A 204 12.20 -9.57 -37.22
CA ASP A 204 12.59 -10.73 -38.04
C ASP A 204 14.07 -10.72 -38.46
N TYR A 205 14.75 -9.57 -38.40
CA TYR A 205 16.15 -9.42 -38.80
C TYR A 205 17.10 -9.49 -37.60
N HIS A 206 18.34 -9.91 -37.85
CA HIS A 206 19.39 -9.93 -36.83
C HIS A 206 19.63 -8.51 -36.31
N CYS A 207 19.18 -8.24 -35.08
CA CYS A 207 19.35 -6.93 -34.45
C CYS A 207 20.84 -6.65 -34.22
N LYS A 208 21.34 -5.52 -34.75
CA LYS A 208 22.73 -5.08 -34.51
C LYS A 208 22.95 -4.70 -33.03
N ASN A 209 21.89 -4.27 -32.34
CA ASN A 209 21.92 -3.92 -30.92
C ASN A 209 21.63 -5.15 -30.05
N LYS A 210 22.65 -5.99 -29.83
CA LYS A 210 22.58 -7.17 -28.94
C LYS A 210 22.48 -6.80 -27.46
N GLU A 211 22.70 -5.54 -27.09
CA GLU A 211 22.58 -5.08 -25.71
C GLU A 211 21.10 -4.97 -25.31
N GLU A 212 20.26 -4.46 -26.22
CA GLU A 212 18.83 -4.27 -25.98
C GLU A 212 17.94 -5.41 -26.45
N TYR A 213 18.38 -6.22 -27.42
CA TYR A 213 17.58 -7.29 -28.01
C TYR A 213 18.20 -8.67 -27.76
N CYS A 214 17.36 -9.68 -27.60
CA CYS A 214 17.75 -11.09 -27.56
C CYS A 214 16.87 -11.91 -28.50
N PHE A 215 17.41 -13.01 -29.02
CA PHE A 215 16.63 -13.95 -29.82
C PHE A 215 15.73 -14.78 -28.89
N ASP A 216 14.43 -14.82 -29.20
CA ASP A 216 13.46 -15.68 -28.55
C ASP A 216 13.24 -16.92 -29.43
N GLU A 217 13.71 -18.08 -28.96
CA GLU A 217 13.65 -19.34 -29.71
C GLU A 217 12.21 -19.79 -29.98
N TYR A 218 11.26 -19.49 -29.09
CA TYR A 218 9.86 -19.88 -29.26
C TYR A 218 9.14 -19.05 -30.32
N LEU A 219 9.49 -17.77 -30.43
CA LEU A 219 8.94 -16.88 -31.44
C LEU A 219 9.72 -16.90 -32.75
N GLY A 220 10.96 -17.41 -32.73
CA GLY A 220 11.88 -17.35 -33.86
C GLY A 220 12.26 -15.91 -34.24
N LYS A 221 12.18 -14.97 -33.29
CA LYS A 221 12.30 -13.52 -33.52
C LYS A 221 13.16 -12.85 -32.46
N TYR A 222 13.73 -11.70 -32.79
CA TYR A 222 14.42 -10.86 -31.82
C TYR A 222 13.41 -10.01 -31.04
N ILE A 223 13.49 -10.04 -29.71
CA ILE A 223 12.64 -9.26 -28.81
C ILE A 223 13.49 -8.33 -27.96
N HIS A 224 12.95 -7.16 -27.62
CA HIS A 224 13.59 -6.24 -26.70
C HIS A 224 13.66 -6.87 -25.30
N LYS A 225 14.80 -6.85 -24.63
CA LYS A 225 14.99 -7.50 -23.31
C LYS A 225 14.05 -6.94 -22.24
N LEU A 226 13.89 -5.61 -22.22
CA LEU A 226 12.99 -4.91 -21.28
C LEU A 226 11.51 -4.81 -21.74
N TYR A 227 11.26 -4.51 -23.01
CA TYR A 227 9.90 -4.23 -23.53
C TYR A 227 9.33 -5.31 -24.46
N GLY A 228 10.10 -6.35 -24.73
CA GLY A 228 9.70 -7.46 -25.59
C GLY A 228 8.50 -8.19 -25.02
N LYS A 229 7.76 -8.84 -25.91
CA LYS A 229 6.56 -9.61 -25.57
C LYS A 229 6.87 -10.61 -24.46
N CYS A 230 6.01 -10.69 -23.44
CA CYS A 230 6.24 -11.59 -22.32
C CYS A 230 4.94 -12.14 -21.71
N GLY A 231 5.07 -13.24 -20.96
CA GLY A 231 3.96 -13.80 -20.19
C GLY A 231 3.75 -13.08 -18.85
N SER A 232 2.75 -13.55 -18.11
CA SER A 232 2.36 -13.03 -16.79
C SER A 232 3.51 -13.03 -15.77
N ALA A 233 4.16 -14.18 -15.58
CA ALA A 233 5.23 -14.33 -14.58
C ALA A 233 6.42 -13.40 -14.86
N GLU A 234 6.79 -13.26 -16.14
CA GLU A 234 7.86 -12.37 -16.56
C GLU A 234 7.49 -10.90 -16.38
N MET A 235 6.23 -10.50 -16.63
CA MET A 235 5.78 -9.15 -16.33
C MET A 235 5.83 -8.84 -14.83
N THR A 236 5.48 -9.80 -13.96
CA THR A 236 5.64 -9.64 -12.51
C THR A 236 7.10 -9.43 -12.12
N ARG A 237 8.03 -10.19 -12.71
CA ARG A 237 9.48 -10.01 -12.48
C ARG A 237 9.96 -8.62 -12.89
N ARG A 238 9.54 -8.13 -14.06
CA ARG A 238 9.86 -6.78 -14.55
C ARG A 238 9.29 -5.69 -13.63
N MET A 239 8.07 -5.87 -13.12
CA MET A 239 7.46 -4.95 -12.16
C MET A 239 8.32 -4.80 -10.90
N PHE A 240 8.75 -5.92 -10.30
CA PHE A 240 9.63 -5.90 -9.12
C PHE A 240 11.01 -5.32 -9.43
N GLU A 241 11.62 -5.73 -10.55
CA GLU A 241 12.94 -5.24 -10.99
C GLU A 241 12.97 -3.74 -11.20
N ALA A 242 11.92 -3.17 -11.80
CA ALA A 242 11.81 -1.73 -12.04
C ALA A 242 11.83 -0.89 -10.75
N ASN A 243 11.57 -1.52 -9.59
CA ASN A 243 11.60 -0.88 -8.28
C ASN A 243 12.79 -1.33 -7.42
N GLY A 244 13.79 -1.98 -8.02
CA GLY A 244 15.02 -2.39 -7.34
C GLY A 244 14.91 -3.68 -6.52
N ILE A 245 13.85 -4.46 -6.72
CA ILE A 245 13.73 -5.80 -6.13
C ILE A 245 14.25 -6.81 -7.16
N ASN A 246 15.25 -7.62 -6.77
CA ASN A 246 15.88 -8.57 -7.68
C ASN A 246 14.84 -9.57 -8.24
N ARG A 247 14.64 -9.54 -9.57
CA ARG A 247 13.72 -10.42 -10.30
C ARG A 247 13.96 -11.91 -10.11
N ASN A 248 15.18 -12.30 -9.78
CA ASN A 248 15.61 -13.68 -9.55
C ASN A 248 15.59 -14.04 -8.07
N SER A 249 15.12 -13.14 -7.19
CA SER A 249 14.96 -13.44 -5.77
C SER A 249 14.07 -14.65 -5.56
N GLU A 250 14.47 -15.47 -4.60
CA GLU A 250 13.76 -16.70 -4.27
C GLU A 250 12.33 -16.39 -3.77
N ALA A 251 12.17 -15.25 -3.07
CA ALA A 251 10.87 -14.75 -2.64
C ALA A 251 9.88 -14.60 -3.82
N ILE A 252 10.27 -13.93 -4.92
CA ILE A 252 9.39 -13.76 -6.08
C ILE A 252 9.04 -15.12 -6.70
N LYS A 253 10.01 -16.02 -6.86
CA LYS A 253 9.77 -17.34 -7.46
C LYS A 253 8.79 -18.16 -6.63
N ILE A 254 9.02 -18.24 -5.32
CA ILE A 254 8.15 -18.96 -4.38
C ILE A 254 6.74 -18.36 -4.40
N THR A 255 6.61 -17.04 -4.29
CA THR A 255 5.31 -16.35 -4.34
C THR A 255 4.56 -16.64 -5.64
N LEU A 256 5.23 -16.57 -6.80
CA LEU A 256 4.60 -16.86 -8.09
C LEU A 256 4.16 -18.32 -8.21
N ASN A 257 4.96 -19.27 -7.71
CA ASN A 257 4.61 -20.68 -7.73
C ASN A 257 3.37 -20.95 -6.85
N LYS A 258 3.40 -20.47 -5.60
CA LYS A 258 2.29 -20.64 -4.64
C LYS A 258 1.00 -19.96 -5.11
N ARG A 259 1.11 -18.80 -5.74
CA ARG A 259 -0.01 -18.12 -6.39
C ARG A 259 -0.63 -18.97 -7.49
N ASN A 260 0.19 -19.61 -8.34
CA ASN A 260 -0.33 -20.50 -9.39
C ASN A 260 -1.01 -21.75 -8.80
N THR A 261 -0.38 -22.40 -7.81
CA THR A 261 -0.99 -23.53 -7.09
C THR A 261 -2.33 -23.14 -6.49
N MET A 262 -2.38 -22.05 -5.71
CA MET A 262 -3.63 -21.62 -5.07
C MET A 262 -4.73 -21.27 -6.09
N ILE A 263 -4.40 -20.67 -7.23
CA ILE A 263 -5.39 -20.31 -8.26
C ILE A 263 -5.92 -21.55 -9.00
N HIS A 264 -5.07 -22.55 -9.26
CA HIS A 264 -5.46 -23.72 -10.05
C HIS A 264 -6.00 -24.88 -9.20
N GLU A 265 -5.53 -25.02 -7.97
CA GLU A 265 -5.87 -26.13 -7.07
C GLU A 265 -6.79 -25.68 -5.93
N GLY A 266 -6.95 -24.37 -5.70
CA GLY A 266 -7.81 -23.82 -4.66
C GLY A 266 -7.23 -23.89 -3.24
N VAL A 267 -6.14 -24.63 -3.03
CA VAL A 267 -5.45 -24.82 -1.75
C VAL A 267 -3.94 -24.83 -1.95
N LEU A 268 -3.16 -24.44 -0.93
CA LEU A 268 -1.69 -24.52 -0.97
C LEU A 268 -1.14 -25.87 -0.50
N LEU A 269 -1.87 -26.52 0.39
CA LEU A 269 -1.53 -27.81 0.95
C LEU A 269 -2.81 -28.66 1.05
N PRO A 270 -2.69 -30.00 1.03
CA PRO A 270 -3.83 -30.89 1.19
C PRO A 270 -4.57 -30.64 2.51
N VAL A 271 -5.89 -30.83 2.49
CA VAL A 271 -6.69 -30.81 3.72
C VAL A 271 -6.19 -31.92 4.67
N GLY A 272 -5.83 -31.54 5.90
CA GLY A 272 -5.31 -32.47 6.90
C GLY A 272 -3.78 -32.53 7.00
N ASP A 273 -3.04 -31.72 6.23
CA ASP A 273 -1.60 -31.58 6.42
C ASP A 273 -1.29 -31.04 7.83
N PRO A 274 -0.46 -31.72 8.65
CA PRO A 274 -0.16 -31.28 10.01
C PRO A 274 0.58 -29.93 10.06
N ASN A 275 1.26 -29.53 8.99
CA ASN A 275 2.00 -28.28 8.88
C ASN A 275 1.19 -27.15 8.21
N TYR A 276 -0.07 -27.40 7.87
CA TYR A 276 -0.92 -26.49 7.10
C TYR A 276 -0.91 -25.05 7.64
N PHE A 277 -1.23 -24.90 8.93
CA PHE A 277 -1.37 -23.59 9.57
C PHE A 277 -0.05 -22.82 9.60
N GLU A 278 1.05 -23.48 9.97
CA GLU A 278 2.36 -22.85 10.04
C GLU A 278 2.83 -22.42 8.65
N GLN A 279 2.69 -23.29 7.64
CA GLN A 279 3.08 -22.96 6.27
C GLN A 279 2.24 -21.82 5.70
N ALA A 280 0.92 -21.83 5.88
CA ALA A 280 0.03 -20.77 5.42
C ALA A 280 0.36 -19.42 6.08
N TYR A 281 0.66 -19.42 7.37
CA TYR A 281 1.07 -18.21 8.09
C TYR A 281 2.44 -17.69 7.61
N GLN A 282 3.41 -18.57 7.38
CA GLN A 282 4.71 -18.19 6.80
C GLN A 282 4.54 -17.58 5.41
N ASP A 283 3.68 -18.16 4.57
CA ASP A 283 3.40 -17.68 3.22
C ASP A 283 2.73 -16.33 3.24
N PHE A 284 1.77 -16.16 4.15
CA PHE A 284 1.11 -14.89 4.39
C PHE A 284 2.12 -13.81 4.78
N CYS A 285 3.02 -14.10 5.72
CA CYS A 285 4.05 -13.17 6.14
C CYS A 285 4.98 -12.80 4.97
N ALA A 286 5.44 -13.80 4.22
CA ALA A 286 6.39 -13.63 3.13
C ALA A 286 5.81 -12.79 1.97
N VAL A 287 4.60 -13.11 1.50
CA VAL A 287 3.97 -12.35 0.41
C VAL A 287 3.63 -10.92 0.86
N ASN A 288 3.16 -10.75 2.08
CA ASN A 288 2.83 -9.44 2.62
C ASN A 288 4.08 -8.57 2.76
N ASP A 289 5.18 -9.10 3.30
CA ASP A 289 6.43 -8.34 3.44
C ASP A 289 7.04 -7.97 2.08
N LEU A 290 6.94 -8.85 1.07
CA LEU A 290 7.32 -8.54 -0.31
C LEU A 290 6.49 -7.39 -0.91
N ILE A 291 5.16 -7.41 -0.68
CA ILE A 291 4.25 -6.36 -1.16
C ILE A 291 4.53 -5.03 -0.45
N LYS A 292 4.76 -5.04 0.87
CA LYS A 292 5.12 -3.84 1.63
C LYS A 292 6.40 -3.21 1.09
N GLU A 293 7.46 -4.01 0.90
CA GLU A 293 8.73 -3.52 0.37
C GLU A 293 8.54 -2.89 -1.00
N TYR A 294 7.81 -3.58 -1.90
CA TYR A 294 7.49 -3.06 -3.22
C TYR A 294 6.75 -1.72 -3.15
N LEU A 295 5.71 -1.61 -2.33
CA LEU A 295 4.91 -0.39 -2.21
C LEU A 295 5.71 0.77 -1.61
N LEU A 296 6.54 0.52 -0.60
CA LEU A 296 7.43 1.54 -0.04
C LEU A 296 8.41 2.06 -1.09
N ARG A 297 8.98 1.17 -1.92
CA ARG A 297 9.87 1.56 -3.03
C ARG A 297 9.14 2.35 -4.12
N VAL A 298 7.95 1.93 -4.51
CA VAL A 298 7.09 2.65 -5.47
C VAL A 298 6.76 4.07 -4.98
N LEU A 299 6.52 4.22 -3.67
CA LEU A 299 6.24 5.49 -3.02
C LEU A 299 7.49 6.38 -2.84
N GLY A 300 8.70 5.85 -3.10
CA GLY A 300 9.95 6.56 -2.88
C GLY A 300 10.36 6.68 -1.41
N TYR A 301 9.80 5.85 -0.53
CA TYR A 301 10.16 5.84 0.88
C TYR A 301 11.62 5.40 1.09
N LYS A 302 12.32 6.06 2.00
CA LYS A 302 13.66 5.68 2.46
C LYS A 302 13.70 5.67 3.98
N GLY A 303 13.98 4.52 4.56
CA GLY A 303 13.97 4.34 6.00
C GLY A 303 13.67 2.92 6.43
N LYS A 304 13.43 2.77 7.74
CA LYS A 304 13.12 1.49 8.36
C LYS A 304 11.62 1.27 8.43
N TYR A 305 11.19 0.02 8.25
CA TYR A 305 9.80 -0.38 8.37
C TYR A 305 9.69 -1.75 9.04
N PHE A 306 8.52 -2.07 9.58
CA PHE A 306 8.29 -3.31 10.28
C PHE A 306 7.87 -4.43 9.31
N LEU A 307 8.52 -5.59 9.47
CA LEU A 307 8.11 -6.86 8.88
C LEU A 307 7.03 -7.53 9.75
N ASN A 308 6.31 -8.51 9.22
CA ASN A 308 5.23 -9.17 9.98
C ASN A 308 5.70 -9.85 11.25
N LYS A 309 6.94 -10.32 11.29
CA LYS A 309 7.52 -11.04 12.45
C LYS A 309 8.23 -10.11 13.44
N ASP A 310 8.32 -8.82 13.14
CA ASP A 310 8.93 -7.86 14.06
C ASP A 310 8.03 -7.64 15.28
N ARG A 311 8.63 -7.59 16.47
CA ARG A 311 7.91 -7.35 17.74
C ARG A 311 8.18 -6.00 18.36
N PHE A 312 9.43 -5.52 18.30
CA PHE A 312 9.87 -4.32 19.02
C PHE A 312 10.61 -3.33 18.14
N THR A 313 11.41 -3.81 17.19
CA THR A 313 12.24 -2.98 16.33
C THR A 313 12.05 -3.33 14.88
N PRO A 314 11.98 -2.34 13.97
CA PRO A 314 11.84 -2.60 12.55
C PRO A 314 13.13 -3.22 12.00
N SER A 315 13.00 -4.35 11.31
CA SER A 315 14.10 -5.04 10.63
C SER A 315 14.15 -4.77 9.13
N GLY A 316 13.03 -4.32 8.53
CA GLY A 316 12.96 -3.92 7.14
C GLY A 316 13.65 -2.57 6.88
N ILE A 317 14.29 -2.44 5.72
CA ILE A 317 14.92 -1.19 5.28
C ILE A 317 14.75 -0.97 3.77
N VAL A 318 14.32 0.23 3.38
CA VAL A 318 14.38 0.72 2.00
C VAL A 318 15.48 1.77 1.93
N LYS A 319 16.43 1.58 1.00
CA LYS A 319 17.61 2.42 0.83
C LYS A 319 17.43 3.45 -0.28
#